data_AF-A0A7L0LDI8-F1
#
_entry.id   AF-A0A7L0LDI8-F1
#
_cell.length_a   1.000
_cell.length_b   1.000
_cell.length_c   1.000
_cell.angle_alpha   90.00
_cell.angle_beta   90.00
_cell.angle_gamma   90.00
#
_symmetry.space_group_name_H-M   'P 1'
#
loop_
_entity.id
_entity.type
_entity.pdbx_description
1 polymer ?
#
loop_
_entity_poly.entity_id
_entity_poly.type
_entity_poly.pdbx_seq_one_letter_code
_entity_poly.pdbx_strand_id
1 'polypeptide(L)'
;PAGFSLFPRDAEEDGEDAIILLLKRAKLSAMKGELAEAEQLLHQALRRAHRQENRQAIIYTYSMMGNVAYMQGQLDNAEKLYKATMSYMLEGDTKEDDNAILEMSLKLASIYAAQKQHKLAVAGYQFCILTLEEKIAKQKDLPEDVLSAEEKANTQLLLGMSLDSYARYLLNINELPAAQKMYEKALQISNDVQGETHPQSVVLMNDLATVLDAQGRYEEAHAYSRRAAELARDTQHPEEHMVLSNLAAILMHKEDFLQAKQMYKEALKQAEQKGDAASVKHIQEELAELAKRRKGSK
;
A
#
# COMPACT_ATOMS: atom_id res chain seq x y z
N PRO A 1 60.24 -13.58 -2.59
CA PRO A 1 59.79 -14.27 -3.82
C PRO A 1 58.65 -15.25 -3.50
N ALA A 2 57.47 -14.96 -4.05
CA ALA A 2 56.28 -15.79 -4.16
C ALA A 2 55.77 -16.51 -2.88
N GLY A 3 54.90 -15.83 -2.14
CA GLY A 3 53.93 -16.49 -1.26
C GLY A 3 52.71 -16.93 -2.08
N PHE A 4 52.56 -18.25 -2.23
CA PHE A 4 51.41 -18.89 -2.88
C PHE A 4 50.16 -18.72 -2.01
N SER A 5 49.17 -17.97 -2.49
CA SER A 5 47.82 -17.94 -1.91
C SER A 5 47.01 -19.08 -2.53
N LEU A 6 46.59 -20.05 -1.73
CA LEU A 6 45.74 -21.19 -2.11
C LEU A 6 44.24 -20.87 -2.08
N PHE A 7 43.87 -19.61 -1.90
CA PHE A 7 42.52 -19.12 -2.07
C PHE A 7 42.51 -18.15 -3.26
N PRO A 8 41.67 -18.38 -4.29
CA PRO A 8 41.37 -17.31 -5.22
C PRO A 8 40.73 -16.18 -4.40
N ARG A 9 41.36 -15.00 -4.41
CA ARG A 9 40.67 -13.77 -4.03
C ARG A 9 39.44 -13.67 -4.93
N ASP A 10 38.28 -13.62 -4.29
CA ASP A 10 36.98 -13.20 -4.80
C ASP A 10 36.86 -13.24 -6.32
N ALA A 11 36.36 -14.36 -6.85
CA ALA A 11 35.66 -14.29 -8.12
C ALA A 11 34.58 -13.22 -7.94
N GLU A 12 34.76 -12.08 -8.61
CA GLU A 12 33.73 -11.08 -8.77
C GLU A 12 32.48 -11.80 -9.25
N GLU A 13 31.49 -11.96 -8.37
CA GLU A 13 30.10 -12.19 -8.77
C GLU A 13 29.71 -10.93 -9.56
N ASP A 14 29.98 -10.94 -10.87
CA ASP A 14 29.69 -9.84 -11.79
C ASP A 14 28.60 -10.21 -12.80
N GLY A 15 27.74 -11.16 -12.41
CA GLY A 15 26.57 -11.62 -13.15
C GLY A 15 25.24 -11.09 -12.60
N GLU A 16 24.13 -11.64 -13.11
CA GLU A 16 22.76 -11.33 -12.66
C GLU A 16 22.57 -11.54 -11.14
N ASP A 17 23.23 -12.54 -10.58
CA ASP A 17 23.20 -12.85 -9.15
C ASP A 17 23.62 -11.68 -8.26
N ALA A 18 24.58 -10.88 -8.72
CA ALA A 18 25.06 -9.73 -7.97
C ALA A 18 24.09 -8.54 -8.03
N ILE A 19 23.41 -8.36 -9.17
CA ILE A 19 22.32 -7.38 -9.28
C ILE A 19 21.17 -7.80 -8.36
N ILE A 20 20.76 -9.07 -8.42
CA ILE A 20 19.69 -9.61 -7.58
C ILE A 20 20.03 -9.46 -6.09
N LEU A 21 21.28 -9.72 -5.70
CA LEU A 21 21.74 -9.53 -4.31
C LEU A 21 21.64 -8.06 -3.87
N LEU A 22 22.08 -7.12 -4.70
CA LEU A 22 21.98 -5.68 -4.42
C LEU A 22 20.52 -5.24 -4.28
N LEU A 23 19.64 -5.70 -5.18
CA LEU A 23 18.21 -5.40 -5.13
C LEU A 23 17.54 -5.96 -3.87
N LYS A 24 17.87 -7.20 -3.49
CA LYS A 24 17.37 -7.82 -2.25
C LYS A 24 17.82 -7.04 -1.00
N ARG A 25 19.10 -6.64 -0.95
CA ARG A 25 19.64 -5.82 0.15
C ARG A 25 18.96 -4.45 0.19
N ALA A 26 18.81 -3.79 -0.96
CA ALA A 26 18.13 -2.51 -1.05
C ALA A 26 16.69 -2.59 -0.55
N LYS A 27 15.95 -3.63 -0.94
CA LYS A 27 14.59 -3.88 -0.46
C LYS A 27 14.55 -4.05 1.05
N LEU A 28 15.48 -4.82 1.62
CA LEU A 28 15.57 -5.04 3.06
C LEU A 28 15.89 -3.74 3.82
N SER A 29 16.87 -2.96 3.35
CA SER A 29 17.19 -1.64 3.94
C SER A 29 15.98 -0.70 3.87
N ALA A 30 15.27 -0.67 2.74
CA ALA A 30 14.05 0.14 2.60
C ALA A 30 12.96 -0.29 3.60
N MET A 31 12.75 -1.60 3.79
CA MET A 31 11.79 -2.13 4.79
C MET A 31 12.16 -1.77 6.23
N LYS A 32 13.44 -1.56 6.52
CA LYS A 32 13.93 -1.11 7.84
C LYS A 32 13.88 0.41 8.00
N GLY A 33 13.51 1.16 6.97
CA GLY A 33 13.58 2.62 6.95
C GLY A 33 14.98 3.19 6.71
N GLU A 34 15.96 2.34 6.36
CA GLU A 34 17.33 2.72 6.01
C GLU A 34 17.38 3.23 4.56
N LEU A 35 16.60 4.27 4.25
CA LEU A 35 16.32 4.71 2.88
C LEU A 35 17.57 5.18 2.13
N ALA A 36 18.52 5.81 2.82
CA ALA A 36 19.77 6.26 2.21
C ALA A 36 20.67 5.09 1.80
N GLU A 37 20.72 4.02 2.60
CA GLU A 37 21.45 2.79 2.24
C GLU A 37 20.78 2.09 1.06
N ALA A 38 19.44 2.00 1.08
CA ALA A 38 18.66 1.43 -0.02
C ALA A 38 18.95 2.17 -1.34
N GLU A 39 18.93 3.50 -1.33
CA GLU A 39 19.25 4.34 -2.48
C GLU A 39 20.67 4.08 -3.01
N GLN A 40 21.68 4.00 -2.14
CA GLN A 40 23.05 3.69 -2.53
C GLN A 40 23.18 2.31 -3.19
N LEU A 41 22.51 1.29 -2.65
CA LEU A 41 22.50 -0.06 -3.20
C LEU A 41 21.82 -0.10 -4.57
N LEU A 42 20.72 0.63 -4.75
CA LEU A 42 20.01 0.73 -6.03
C LEU A 42 20.85 1.42 -7.10
N HIS A 43 21.59 2.47 -6.77
CA HIS A 43 22.53 3.08 -7.72
C HIS A 43 23.65 2.12 -8.15
N GLN A 44 24.12 1.25 -7.25
CA GLN A 44 25.07 0.20 -7.59
C GLN A 44 24.45 -0.85 -8.53
N ALA A 45 23.22 -1.29 -8.22
CA ALA A 45 22.48 -2.24 -9.06
C ALA A 45 22.23 -1.66 -10.46
N LEU A 46 21.80 -0.40 -10.56
CA LEU A 46 21.51 0.27 -11.83
C LEU A 46 22.76 0.37 -12.72
N ARG A 47 23.91 0.74 -12.14
CA ARG A 47 25.18 0.79 -12.89
C ARG A 47 25.56 -0.57 -13.45
N ARG A 48 25.39 -1.65 -12.68
CA ARG A 48 25.66 -3.02 -13.15
C ARG A 48 24.66 -3.44 -14.22
N ALA A 49 23.38 -3.16 -14.03
CA ALA A 49 22.32 -3.48 -14.99
C ALA A 49 22.56 -2.82 -16.36
N HIS A 50 22.99 -1.55 -16.39
CA HIS A 50 23.36 -0.88 -17.63
C HIS A 50 24.61 -1.48 -18.30
N ARG A 51 25.64 -1.85 -17.53
CA ARG A 51 26.84 -2.50 -18.10
C ARG A 51 26.54 -3.86 -18.73
N GLN A 52 25.58 -4.58 -18.17
CA GLN A 52 25.15 -5.89 -18.66
C GLN A 52 24.02 -5.77 -19.71
N GLU A 53 23.59 -4.55 -20.05
CA GLU A 53 22.44 -4.29 -20.93
C GLU A 53 21.17 -5.05 -20.49
N ASN A 54 21.04 -5.33 -19.20
CA ASN A 54 19.93 -6.10 -18.64
C ASN A 54 18.72 -5.19 -18.44
N ARG A 55 17.87 -5.10 -19.48
CA ARG A 55 16.68 -4.25 -19.52
C ARG A 55 15.72 -4.51 -18.36
N GLN A 56 15.49 -5.77 -18.01
CA GLN A 56 14.57 -6.14 -16.93
C GLN A 56 15.09 -5.64 -15.58
N ALA A 57 16.39 -5.81 -15.33
CA ALA A 57 17.04 -5.28 -14.13
C ALA A 57 16.99 -3.74 -14.08
N ILE A 58 17.18 -3.05 -15.22
CA ILE A 58 17.07 -1.59 -15.31
C ILE A 58 15.66 -1.13 -14.91
N ILE A 59 14.62 -1.72 -15.52
CA ILE A 59 13.21 -1.42 -15.22
C ILE A 59 12.91 -1.64 -13.73
N TYR A 60 13.28 -2.80 -13.19
CA TYR A 60 13.03 -3.11 -11.79
C TYR A 60 13.77 -2.16 -10.84
N THR A 61 15.02 -1.82 -11.16
CA THR A 61 15.82 -0.89 -10.35
C THR A 61 15.22 0.52 -10.35
N TYR A 62 14.78 1.04 -11.51
CA TYR A 62 14.11 2.34 -11.57
C TYR A 62 12.80 2.37 -10.77
N SER A 63 11.98 1.34 -10.86
CA SER A 63 10.75 1.21 -10.06
C SER A 63 11.06 1.24 -8.56
N MET A 64 12.08 0.48 -8.11
CA MET A 64 12.52 0.49 -6.71
C MET A 64 13.06 1.86 -6.27
N MET A 65 13.84 2.53 -7.11
CA MET A 65 14.33 3.89 -6.81
C MET A 65 13.17 4.86 -6.68
N GLY A 66 12.15 4.75 -7.54
CA GLY A 66 10.93 5.54 -7.44
C GLY A 66 10.21 5.33 -6.11
N ASN A 67 10.11 4.08 -5.64
CA ASN A 67 9.52 3.77 -4.33
C ASN A 67 10.32 4.40 -3.19
N VAL A 68 11.65 4.27 -3.20
CA VAL A 68 12.52 4.87 -2.17
C VAL A 68 12.41 6.39 -2.18
N ALA A 69 12.45 7.03 -3.35
CA ALA A 69 12.27 8.48 -3.47
C ALA A 69 10.90 8.93 -2.95
N TYR A 70 9.84 8.17 -3.23
CA TYR A 70 8.50 8.44 -2.70
C TYR A 70 8.47 8.35 -1.17
N MET A 71 9.05 7.30 -0.58
CA MET A 71 9.16 7.15 0.88
C MET A 71 9.97 8.26 1.55
N GLN A 72 10.96 8.82 0.85
CA GLN A 72 11.73 9.99 1.30
C GLN A 72 10.97 11.32 1.13
N GLY A 73 9.75 11.31 0.56
CA GLY A 73 8.98 12.51 0.25
C GLY A 73 9.48 13.29 -0.97
N GLN A 74 10.40 12.73 -1.76
CA GLN A 74 10.94 13.33 -2.97
C GLN A 74 10.00 13.08 -4.17
N LEU A 75 8.79 13.65 -4.11
CA LEU A 75 7.71 13.36 -5.05
C LEU A 75 8.09 13.62 -6.52
N ASP A 76 8.80 14.71 -6.81
CA ASP A 76 9.24 15.04 -8.17
C ASP A 76 10.28 14.04 -8.71
N ASN A 77 11.13 13.50 -7.85
CA ASN A 77 12.10 12.48 -8.24
C ASN A 77 11.40 11.14 -8.46
N ALA A 78 10.48 10.76 -7.57
CA ALA A 78 9.67 9.56 -7.72
C ALA A 78 8.87 9.59 -9.03
N GLU A 79 8.26 10.73 -9.35
CA GLU A 79 7.51 10.94 -10.60
C GLU A 79 8.39 10.69 -11.84
N LYS A 80 9.59 11.28 -11.88
CA LYS A 80 10.56 11.09 -12.97
C LYS A 80 10.98 9.63 -13.10
N LEU A 81 11.22 8.95 -11.98
CA LEU A 81 11.67 7.55 -11.96
C LEU A 81 10.56 6.61 -12.44
N TYR A 82 9.30 6.82 -12.04
CA TYR A 82 8.17 6.02 -12.56
C TYR A 82 7.89 6.29 -14.03
N LYS A 83 7.96 7.55 -14.48
CA LYS A 83 7.84 7.89 -15.90
C LYS A 83 8.94 7.22 -16.73
N ALA A 84 10.19 7.27 -16.25
CA ALA A 84 11.30 6.57 -16.89
C ALA A 84 11.06 5.05 -16.93
N THR A 85 10.58 4.46 -15.83
CA THR A 85 10.21 3.04 -15.76
C THR A 85 9.20 2.68 -16.85
N MET A 86 8.11 3.45 -16.98
CA MET A 86 7.09 3.24 -18.01
C MET A 86 7.66 3.40 -19.42
N SER A 87 8.50 4.43 -19.67
CA SER A 87 9.16 4.60 -20.97
C SER A 87 10.00 3.38 -21.35
N TYR A 88 10.80 2.85 -20.41
CA TYR A 88 11.59 1.63 -20.64
C TYR A 88 10.72 0.39 -20.88
N MET A 89 9.54 0.30 -20.27
CA MET A 89 8.58 -0.79 -20.54
C MET A 89 7.95 -0.65 -21.94
N LEU A 90 7.48 0.55 -22.30
CA LEU A 90 6.78 0.84 -23.57
C LEU A 90 7.71 0.84 -24.79
N GLU A 91 8.99 1.18 -24.63
CA GLU A 91 10.00 0.97 -25.67
C GLU A 91 10.27 -0.53 -25.93
N GLY A 92 9.72 -1.42 -25.10
CA GLY A 92 9.78 -2.87 -25.27
C GLY A 92 8.48 -3.36 -25.87
N ASP A 93 8.14 -4.62 -25.59
CA ASP A 93 6.88 -5.22 -26.05
C ASP A 93 5.76 -5.13 -24.99
N THR A 94 5.95 -4.37 -23.91
CA THR A 94 4.95 -4.20 -22.85
C THR A 94 3.82 -3.30 -23.35
N LYS A 95 2.60 -3.82 -23.32
CA LYS A 95 1.40 -3.10 -23.78
C LYS A 95 0.97 -2.03 -22.78
N GLU A 96 0.27 -1.01 -23.26
CA GLU A 96 -0.28 0.07 -22.41
C GLU A 96 -1.28 -0.44 -21.36
N ASP A 97 -1.99 -1.54 -21.65
CA ASP A 97 -2.94 -2.18 -20.73
C ASP A 97 -2.28 -3.25 -19.85
N ASP A 98 -0.95 -3.41 -19.89
CA ASP A 98 -0.23 -4.35 -19.04
C ASP A 98 -0.30 -3.93 -17.56
N ASN A 99 -0.40 -4.92 -16.67
CA ASN A 99 -0.52 -4.66 -15.23
C ASN A 99 0.69 -3.86 -14.69
N ALA A 100 1.89 -4.05 -15.25
CA ALA A 100 3.08 -3.31 -14.84
C ALA A 100 2.98 -1.81 -15.20
N ILE A 101 2.41 -1.48 -16.37
CA ILE A 101 2.17 -0.08 -16.79
C ILE A 101 1.10 0.56 -15.91
N LEU A 102 0.04 -0.19 -15.61
CA LEU A 102 -1.07 0.28 -14.77
C LEU A 102 -0.63 0.48 -13.32
N GLU A 103 0.26 -0.36 -12.79
CA GLU A 103 0.88 -0.16 -11.47
C GLU A 103 1.67 1.16 -11.40
N MET A 104 2.50 1.45 -12.42
CA MET A 104 3.24 2.72 -12.48
C MET A 104 2.30 3.92 -12.61
N SER A 105 1.24 3.78 -13.41
CA SER A 105 0.21 4.81 -13.59
C SER A 105 -0.52 5.10 -12.28
N LEU A 106 -0.83 4.08 -11.49
CA LEU A 106 -1.44 4.22 -10.17
C LEU A 106 -0.52 4.96 -9.19
N LYS A 107 0.79 4.63 -9.18
CA LYS A 107 1.79 5.33 -8.36
C LYS A 107 1.90 6.81 -8.74
N LEU A 108 1.85 7.13 -10.03
CA LEU A 108 1.84 8.51 -10.52
C LEU A 108 0.56 9.25 -10.09
N ALA A 109 -0.61 8.61 -10.16
CA ALA A 109 -1.87 9.20 -9.69
C ALA A 109 -1.79 9.60 -8.21
N SER A 110 -1.20 8.74 -7.37
CA SER A 110 -0.97 9.03 -5.94
C SER A 110 0.05 10.15 -5.69
N ILE A 111 1.09 10.26 -6.53
CA ILE A 111 2.00 11.42 -6.47
C ILE A 111 1.26 12.71 -6.80
N TYR A 112 0.47 12.72 -7.89
CA TYR A 112 -0.31 13.89 -8.27
C TYR A 112 -1.32 14.27 -7.19
N ALA A 113 -1.93 13.29 -6.51
CA ALA A 113 -2.79 13.53 -5.36
C ALA A 113 -2.02 14.22 -4.22
N ALA A 114 -0.84 13.72 -3.85
CA ALA A 114 0.00 14.29 -2.80
C ALA A 114 0.49 15.72 -3.15
N GLN A 115 0.75 15.99 -4.43
CA GLN A 115 1.10 17.32 -4.94
C GLN A 115 -0.13 18.24 -5.15
N LYS A 116 -1.34 17.80 -4.79
CA LYS A 116 -2.61 18.53 -4.99
C LYS A 116 -2.94 18.85 -6.45
N GLN A 117 -2.40 18.08 -7.38
CA GLN A 117 -2.72 18.16 -8.81
C GLN A 117 -4.01 17.37 -9.10
N HIS A 118 -5.13 17.86 -8.56
CA HIS A 118 -6.41 17.13 -8.51
C HIS A 118 -6.88 16.57 -9.85
N LYS A 119 -6.76 17.35 -10.93
CA LYS A 119 -7.18 16.91 -12.27
C LYS A 119 -6.36 15.71 -12.77
N LEU A 120 -5.06 15.74 -12.56
CA LEU A 120 -4.15 14.67 -12.98
C LEU A 120 -4.31 13.43 -12.11
N ALA A 121 -4.49 13.61 -10.80
CA ALA A 121 -4.77 12.50 -9.88
C ALA A 121 -6.05 11.75 -10.28
N VAL A 122 -7.18 12.45 -10.45
CA VAL A 122 -8.46 11.85 -10.83
C VAL A 122 -8.36 11.16 -12.19
N ALA A 123 -7.73 11.80 -13.18
CA ALA A 123 -7.54 11.19 -14.50
C ALA A 123 -6.70 9.90 -14.41
N GLY A 124 -5.64 9.89 -13.61
CA GLY A 124 -4.79 8.71 -13.42
C GLY A 124 -5.52 7.55 -12.74
N TYR A 125 -6.26 7.82 -11.66
CA TYR A 125 -7.07 6.80 -10.99
C TYR A 125 -8.16 6.23 -11.91
N GLN A 126 -8.89 7.10 -12.62
CA GLN A 126 -9.93 6.68 -13.56
C GLN A 126 -9.37 5.87 -14.72
N PHE A 127 -8.22 6.28 -15.27
CA PHE A 127 -7.53 5.51 -16.30
C PHE A 127 -7.24 4.09 -15.81
N CYS A 128 -6.60 3.92 -14.65
CA CYS A 128 -6.29 2.60 -14.11
C CYS A 128 -7.55 1.75 -13.92
N ILE A 129 -8.59 2.31 -13.27
CA ILE A 129 -9.83 1.59 -12.98
C ILE A 129 -10.54 1.15 -14.26
N LEU A 130 -10.73 2.06 -15.23
CA LEU A 130 -11.44 1.76 -16.46
C LEU A 130 -10.69 0.74 -17.32
N THR A 131 -9.37 0.89 -17.46
CA THR A 131 -8.56 -0.06 -18.23
C THR A 131 -8.57 -1.46 -17.59
N LEU A 132 -8.51 -1.54 -16.25
CA LEU A 132 -8.58 -2.82 -15.54
C LEU A 132 -9.97 -3.45 -15.63
N GLU A 133 -11.05 -2.68 -15.48
CA GLU A 133 -12.42 -3.18 -15.65
C GLU A 133 -12.64 -3.75 -17.07
N GLU A 134 -12.17 -3.03 -18.11
CA GLU A 134 -12.24 -3.51 -19.50
C GLU A 134 -11.40 -4.77 -19.72
N LYS A 135 -10.17 -4.79 -19.17
CA LYS A 135 -9.26 -5.93 -19.27
C LYS A 135 -9.85 -7.18 -18.60
N ILE A 136 -10.38 -7.04 -17.38
CA ILE A 136 -11.03 -8.15 -16.65
C ILE A 136 -12.25 -8.68 -17.43
N ALA A 137 -13.04 -7.79 -18.04
CA ALA A 137 -14.18 -8.21 -18.87
C ALA A 137 -13.73 -9.07 -20.07
N LYS A 138 -12.63 -8.71 -20.73
CA LYS A 138 -12.04 -9.50 -21.83
C LYS A 138 -11.44 -10.82 -21.36
N GLN A 139 -10.93 -10.88 -20.13
CA GLN A 139 -10.29 -12.07 -19.56
C GLN A 139 -11.29 -13.13 -19.06
N LYS A 140 -12.54 -12.74 -18.79
CA LYS A 140 -13.56 -13.59 -18.16
C LYS A 140 -13.78 -14.91 -18.88
N ASP A 141 -13.81 -14.87 -20.22
CA ASP A 141 -14.11 -16.03 -21.07
C ASP A 141 -12.85 -16.70 -21.64
N LEU A 142 -11.66 -16.23 -21.28
CA LEU A 142 -10.41 -16.86 -21.71
C LEU A 142 -10.20 -18.19 -20.96
N PRO A 143 -9.82 -19.27 -21.65
CA PRO A 143 -9.51 -20.53 -20.99
C PRO A 143 -8.16 -20.45 -20.22
N GLU A 144 -7.98 -21.33 -19.22
CA GLU A 144 -6.83 -21.30 -18.30
C GLU A 144 -5.47 -21.56 -18.97
N ASP A 145 -5.46 -22.22 -20.13
CA ASP A 145 -4.27 -22.44 -20.95
C ASP A 145 -3.79 -21.18 -21.68
N VAL A 146 -4.67 -20.19 -21.85
CA VAL A 146 -4.35 -18.87 -22.44
C VAL A 146 -4.01 -17.85 -21.37
N LEU A 147 -4.73 -17.87 -20.24
CA LEU A 147 -4.51 -16.97 -19.12
C LEU A 147 -4.80 -17.69 -17.81
N SER A 148 -3.76 -17.87 -16.99
CA SER A 148 -3.88 -18.62 -15.75
C SER A 148 -4.84 -17.95 -14.76
N ALA A 149 -5.40 -18.74 -13.84
CA ALA A 149 -6.21 -18.23 -12.75
C ALA A 149 -5.44 -17.21 -11.88
N GLU A 150 -4.12 -17.41 -11.70
CA GLU A 150 -3.25 -16.49 -10.97
C GLU A 150 -3.12 -15.13 -11.69
N GLU A 151 -2.91 -15.11 -13.00
CA GLU A 151 -2.82 -13.85 -13.76
C GLU A 151 -4.15 -13.07 -13.78
N LYS A 152 -5.28 -13.79 -13.84
CA LYS A 152 -6.61 -13.20 -13.69
C LYS A 152 -6.79 -12.60 -12.30
N ALA A 153 -6.42 -13.34 -11.26
CA ALA A 153 -6.47 -12.87 -9.87
C ALA A 153 -5.58 -11.63 -9.67
N ASN A 154 -4.36 -11.63 -10.20
CA ASN A 154 -3.45 -10.48 -10.13
C ASN A 154 -4.05 -9.22 -10.78
N THR A 155 -4.75 -9.37 -11.91
CA THR A 155 -5.43 -8.26 -12.57
C THR A 155 -6.60 -7.73 -11.74
N GLN A 156 -7.39 -8.62 -11.12
CA GLN A 156 -8.48 -8.24 -10.22
C GLN A 156 -7.95 -7.54 -8.97
N LEU A 157 -6.87 -8.04 -8.37
CA LEU A 157 -6.25 -7.42 -7.19
C LEU A 157 -5.70 -6.03 -7.50
N LEU A 158 -5.11 -5.82 -8.68
CA LEU A 158 -4.67 -4.49 -9.10
C LEU A 158 -5.86 -3.51 -9.25
N LEU A 159 -7.03 -3.99 -9.68
CA LEU A 159 -8.27 -3.19 -9.68
C LEU A 159 -8.68 -2.83 -8.24
N GLY A 160 -8.66 -3.81 -7.33
CA GLY A 160 -8.91 -3.60 -5.90
C GLY A 160 -7.99 -2.53 -5.30
N MET A 161 -6.68 -2.60 -5.58
CA MET A 161 -5.70 -1.59 -5.13
C MET A 161 -5.93 -0.21 -5.75
N SER A 162 -6.35 -0.15 -7.01
CA SER A 162 -6.66 1.10 -7.70
C SER A 162 -7.89 1.79 -7.11
N LEU A 163 -8.94 1.01 -6.84
CA LEU A 163 -10.17 1.46 -6.17
C LEU A 163 -9.88 1.94 -4.75
N ASP A 164 -9.11 1.17 -3.96
CA ASP A 164 -8.67 1.56 -2.63
C ASP A 164 -7.93 2.90 -2.63
N SER A 165 -6.89 3.02 -3.47
CA SER A 165 -6.10 4.25 -3.58
C SER A 165 -6.97 5.46 -3.96
N TYR A 166 -7.92 5.27 -4.88
CA TYR A 166 -8.84 6.34 -5.26
C TYR A 166 -9.83 6.66 -4.14
N ALA A 167 -10.32 5.67 -3.40
CA ALA A 167 -11.19 5.84 -2.25
C ALA A 167 -10.52 6.68 -1.16
N ARG A 168 -9.24 6.41 -0.85
CA ARG A 168 -8.43 7.21 0.08
C ARG A 168 -8.31 8.66 -0.39
N TYR A 169 -8.05 8.88 -1.67
CA TYR A 169 -8.02 10.22 -2.24
C TYR A 169 -9.37 10.94 -2.12
N LEU A 170 -10.48 10.28 -2.47
CA LEU A 170 -11.83 10.82 -2.37
C LEU A 170 -12.22 11.17 -0.93
N LEU A 171 -11.87 10.31 0.03
CA LEU A 171 -12.06 10.58 1.45
C LEU A 171 -11.30 11.85 1.89
N ASN A 172 -10.04 12.01 1.45
CA ASN A 172 -9.24 13.19 1.78
C ASN A 172 -9.80 14.50 1.23
N ILE A 173 -10.51 14.46 0.10
CA ILE A 173 -11.23 15.63 -0.45
C ILE A 173 -12.70 15.70 -0.01
N ASN A 174 -13.08 14.89 0.98
CA ASN A 174 -14.41 14.82 1.58
C ASN A 174 -15.55 14.42 0.62
N GLU A 175 -15.24 13.66 -0.43
CA GLU A 175 -16.21 13.07 -1.37
C GLU A 175 -16.71 11.71 -0.84
N LEU A 176 -17.32 11.73 0.35
CA LEU A 176 -17.64 10.53 1.13
C LEU A 176 -18.51 9.49 0.39
N PRO A 177 -19.58 9.86 -0.35
CA PRO A 177 -20.39 8.87 -1.06
C PRO A 177 -19.64 8.19 -2.20
N ALA A 178 -18.70 8.89 -2.84
CA ALA A 178 -17.86 8.32 -3.89
C ALA A 178 -16.80 7.40 -3.27
N ALA A 179 -16.16 7.82 -2.18
CA ALA A 179 -15.19 7.00 -1.44
C ALA A 179 -15.80 5.68 -0.98
N GLN A 180 -17.02 5.71 -0.40
CA GLN A 180 -17.74 4.52 0.03
C GLN A 180 -17.89 3.50 -1.11
N LYS A 181 -18.38 3.95 -2.28
CA LYS A 181 -18.56 3.07 -3.45
C LYS A 181 -17.25 2.41 -3.90
N MET A 182 -16.14 3.13 -3.82
CA MET A 182 -14.83 2.60 -4.19
C MET A 182 -14.35 1.57 -3.17
N TYR A 183 -14.47 1.84 -1.87
CA TYR A 183 -14.13 0.88 -0.81
C TYR A 183 -15.00 -0.37 -0.83
N GLU A 184 -16.31 -0.26 -1.07
CA GLU A 184 -17.22 -1.41 -1.19
C GLU A 184 -16.77 -2.35 -2.34
N LYS A 185 -16.46 -1.79 -3.51
CA LYS A 185 -15.93 -2.56 -4.65
C LYS A 185 -14.56 -3.18 -4.33
N ALA A 186 -13.65 -2.42 -3.74
CA ALA A 186 -12.32 -2.91 -3.37
C ALA A 186 -12.39 -4.06 -2.36
N LEU A 187 -13.25 -3.92 -1.33
CA LEU A 187 -13.48 -4.95 -0.32
C LEU A 187 -14.08 -6.22 -0.93
N GLN A 188 -15.06 -6.07 -1.84
CA GLN A 188 -15.63 -7.21 -2.55
C GLN A 188 -14.57 -7.98 -3.33
N ILE A 189 -13.73 -7.28 -4.10
CA ILE A 189 -12.63 -7.90 -4.85
C ILE A 189 -11.64 -8.62 -3.91
N SER A 190 -11.25 -7.97 -2.81
CA SER A 190 -10.32 -8.56 -1.84
C SER A 190 -10.91 -9.82 -1.21
N ASN A 191 -12.19 -9.80 -0.84
CA ASN A 191 -12.90 -10.96 -0.29
C ASN A 191 -13.00 -12.11 -1.30
N ASP A 192 -13.34 -11.81 -2.55
CA ASP A 192 -13.52 -12.83 -3.59
C ASP A 192 -12.20 -13.52 -3.97
N VAL A 193 -11.09 -12.76 -4.00
CA VAL A 193 -9.79 -13.27 -4.45
C VAL A 193 -8.94 -13.83 -3.30
N GLN A 194 -8.97 -13.20 -2.12
CA GLN A 194 -8.06 -13.51 -1.01
C GLN A 194 -8.79 -13.99 0.25
N GLY A 195 -10.10 -13.79 0.34
CA GLY A 195 -10.91 -14.14 1.51
C GLY A 195 -11.03 -13.00 2.53
N GLU A 196 -12.04 -13.10 3.39
CA GLU A 196 -12.36 -12.07 4.40
C GLU A 196 -11.28 -11.94 5.49
N THR A 197 -10.54 -13.02 5.78
CA THR A 197 -9.47 -13.03 6.78
C THR A 197 -8.14 -12.48 6.27
N HIS A 198 -8.05 -12.16 4.97
CA HIS A 198 -6.82 -11.59 4.42
C HIS A 198 -6.57 -10.20 5.01
N PRO A 199 -5.31 -9.84 5.33
CA PRO A 199 -4.97 -8.52 5.89
C PRO A 199 -5.58 -7.34 5.14
N GLN A 200 -5.53 -7.37 3.80
CA GLN A 200 -6.10 -6.31 2.97
C GLN A 200 -7.62 -6.20 3.12
N SER A 201 -8.33 -7.31 3.26
CA SER A 201 -9.79 -7.32 3.45
C SER A 201 -10.18 -6.69 4.79
N VAL A 202 -9.41 -6.97 5.85
CA VAL A 202 -9.61 -6.37 7.18
C VAL A 202 -9.36 -4.85 7.14
N VAL A 203 -8.29 -4.40 6.48
CA VAL A 203 -7.99 -2.97 6.30
C VAL A 203 -9.11 -2.27 5.52
N LEU A 204 -9.55 -2.83 4.39
CA LEU A 204 -10.63 -2.26 3.58
C LEU A 204 -11.96 -2.18 4.34
N MET A 205 -12.25 -3.18 5.18
CA MET A 205 -13.44 -3.17 6.04
C MET A 205 -13.38 -2.04 7.08
N ASN A 206 -12.21 -1.82 7.68
CA ASN A 206 -11.97 -0.73 8.62
C ASN A 206 -12.02 0.66 7.96
N ASP A 207 -11.51 0.77 6.73
CA ASP A 207 -11.56 2.02 5.94
C ASP A 207 -13.00 2.34 5.52
N LEU A 208 -13.78 1.35 5.11
CA LEU A 208 -15.21 1.50 4.83
C LEU A 208 -15.97 1.97 6.08
N ALA A 209 -15.67 1.39 7.25
CA ALA A 209 -16.24 1.83 8.52
C ALA A 209 -15.95 3.31 8.81
N THR A 210 -14.72 3.76 8.53
CA THR A 210 -14.30 5.16 8.71
C THR A 210 -15.08 6.11 7.80
N VAL A 211 -15.35 5.73 6.54
CA VAL A 211 -16.18 6.54 5.64
C VAL A 211 -17.63 6.61 6.11
N LEU A 212 -18.19 5.49 6.59
CA LEU A 212 -19.55 5.46 7.13
C LEU A 212 -19.69 6.33 8.38
N ASP A 213 -18.69 6.31 9.25
CA ASP A 213 -18.61 7.16 10.44
C ASP A 213 -18.59 8.64 10.06
N ALA A 214 -17.76 9.01 9.08
CA ALA A 214 -17.71 10.39 8.55
C ALA A 214 -19.04 10.85 7.92
N GLN A 215 -19.85 9.92 7.41
CA GLN A 215 -21.21 10.20 6.92
C GLN A 215 -22.27 10.29 8.04
N GLY A 216 -21.89 10.07 9.31
CA GLY A 216 -22.81 10.02 10.44
C GLY A 216 -23.57 8.70 10.59
N ARG A 217 -23.20 7.66 9.83
CA ARG A 217 -23.85 6.33 9.83
C ARG A 217 -23.21 5.42 10.87
N TYR A 218 -23.24 5.85 12.13
CA TYR A 218 -22.47 5.24 13.23
C TYR A 218 -22.81 3.78 13.51
N GLU A 219 -24.07 3.36 13.33
CA GLU A 219 -24.46 1.95 13.52
C GLU A 219 -23.80 1.03 12.49
N GLU A 220 -23.81 1.43 11.23
CA GLU A 220 -23.21 0.67 10.14
C GLU A 220 -21.69 0.67 10.25
N ALA A 221 -21.09 1.83 10.55
CA ALA A 221 -19.67 1.97 10.81
C ALA A 221 -19.19 1.02 11.92
N HIS A 222 -19.92 0.97 13.03
CA HIS A 222 -19.59 0.11 14.15
C HIS A 222 -19.75 -1.38 13.82
N ALA A 223 -20.74 -1.76 13.01
CA ALA A 223 -20.86 -3.15 12.56
C ALA A 223 -19.63 -3.61 11.76
N TYR A 224 -19.20 -2.80 10.78
CA TYR A 224 -17.99 -3.09 10.00
C TYR A 224 -16.71 -3.06 10.84
N SER A 225 -16.51 -2.02 11.66
CA SER A 225 -15.30 -1.89 12.47
C SER A 225 -15.20 -2.98 13.56
N ARG A 226 -16.33 -3.39 14.15
CA ARG A 226 -16.36 -4.54 15.08
C ARG A 226 -15.93 -5.83 14.38
N ARG A 227 -16.49 -6.13 13.20
CA ARG A 227 -16.12 -7.32 12.43
C ARG A 227 -14.64 -7.29 12.02
N ALA A 228 -14.14 -6.13 11.59
CA ALA A 228 -12.73 -5.94 11.29
C ALA A 228 -11.84 -6.21 12.52
N ALA A 229 -12.23 -5.72 13.70
CA ALA A 229 -11.48 -5.94 14.94
C ALA A 229 -11.49 -7.40 15.41
N GLU A 230 -12.60 -8.13 15.21
CA GLU A 230 -12.68 -9.56 15.47
C GLU A 230 -11.71 -10.33 14.56
N LEU A 231 -11.77 -10.09 13.24
CA LEU A 231 -10.88 -10.72 12.27
C LEU A 231 -9.42 -10.37 12.53
N ALA A 232 -9.13 -9.13 12.89
CA ALA A 232 -7.79 -8.67 13.21
C ALA A 232 -7.18 -9.43 14.41
N ARG A 233 -7.99 -9.68 15.45
CA ARG A 233 -7.57 -10.49 16.61
C ARG A 233 -7.33 -11.95 16.24
N ASP A 234 -8.27 -12.54 15.50
CA ASP A 234 -8.21 -13.96 15.13
C ASP A 234 -6.99 -14.28 14.25
N THR A 235 -6.56 -13.32 13.44
CA THR A 235 -5.45 -13.47 12.48
C THR A 235 -4.12 -12.87 12.94
N GLN A 236 -4.07 -12.27 14.13
CA GLN A 236 -2.90 -11.52 14.64
C GLN A 236 -2.44 -10.45 13.64
N HIS A 237 -3.38 -9.64 13.17
CA HIS A 237 -3.16 -8.69 12.10
C HIS A 237 -2.03 -7.69 12.43
N PRO A 238 -1.11 -7.40 11.49
CA PRO A 238 0.01 -6.47 11.72
C PRO A 238 -0.41 -5.07 12.14
N GLU A 239 -1.63 -4.65 11.79
CA GLU A 239 -2.19 -3.34 12.10
C GLU A 239 -3.42 -3.40 13.04
N GLU A 240 -3.57 -4.49 13.80
CA GLU A 240 -4.68 -4.67 14.76
C GLU A 240 -4.89 -3.44 15.66
N HIS A 241 -3.82 -2.80 16.13
CA HIS A 241 -3.90 -1.61 16.99
C HIS A 241 -4.58 -0.42 16.30
N MET A 242 -4.41 -0.25 14.98
CA MET A 242 -5.09 0.79 14.22
C MET A 242 -6.58 0.49 14.06
N VAL A 243 -6.93 -0.77 13.78
CA VAL A 243 -8.33 -1.21 13.69
C VAL A 243 -9.07 -1.00 15.02
N LEU A 244 -8.42 -1.34 16.15
CA LEU A 244 -8.96 -1.10 17.49
C LEU A 244 -9.11 0.39 17.82
N SER A 245 -8.17 1.22 17.39
CA SER A 245 -8.25 2.68 17.56
C SER A 245 -9.43 3.27 16.80
N ASN A 246 -9.67 2.83 15.56
CA ASN A 246 -10.80 3.30 14.77
C ASN A 246 -12.14 2.82 15.34
N LEU A 247 -12.20 1.58 15.83
CA LEU A 247 -13.39 1.08 16.56
C LEU A 247 -13.69 1.95 17.79
N ALA A 248 -12.66 2.34 18.53
CA ALA A 248 -12.81 3.22 19.69
C ALA A 248 -13.35 4.61 19.29
N ALA A 249 -12.86 5.19 18.20
CA ALA A 249 -13.35 6.47 17.67
C ALA A 249 -14.83 6.38 17.27
N ILE A 250 -15.24 5.32 16.57
CA ILE A 250 -16.65 5.10 16.22
C ILE A 250 -17.52 4.95 17.48
N LEU A 251 -17.02 4.23 18.49
CA LEU A 251 -17.72 4.11 19.78
C LEU A 251 -17.85 5.45 20.51
N MET A 252 -16.89 6.38 20.35
CA MET A 252 -16.99 7.74 20.87
C MET A 252 -18.16 8.50 20.23
N HIS A 253 -18.34 8.38 18.90
CA HIS A 253 -19.47 9.01 18.20
C HIS A 253 -20.82 8.39 18.55
N LYS A 254 -20.82 7.11 18.93
CA LYS A 254 -21.99 6.40 19.49
C LYS A 254 -22.24 6.70 20.98
N GLU A 255 -21.43 7.56 21.59
CA GLU A 255 -21.47 7.89 23.02
C GLU A 255 -21.24 6.70 23.96
N ASP A 256 -20.70 5.58 23.47
CA ASP A 256 -20.28 4.45 24.30
C ASP A 256 -18.84 4.66 24.80
N PHE A 257 -18.70 5.65 25.67
CA PHE A 257 -17.40 6.05 26.23
C PHE A 257 -16.72 4.95 27.06
N LEU A 258 -17.49 3.99 27.57
CA LEU A 258 -16.96 2.89 28.36
C LEU A 258 -16.23 1.89 27.46
N GLN A 259 -16.89 1.44 26.38
CA GLN A 259 -16.27 0.53 25.42
C GLN A 259 -15.16 1.23 24.63
N ALA A 260 -15.34 2.50 24.23
CA ALA A 260 -14.31 3.27 23.54
C ALA A 260 -13.00 3.32 24.35
N LYS A 261 -13.09 3.62 25.66
CA LYS A 261 -11.92 3.65 26.54
C LYS A 261 -11.22 2.29 26.64
N GLN A 262 -11.99 1.20 26.62
CA GLN A 262 -11.41 -0.15 26.67
C GLN A 262 -10.64 -0.45 25.38
N MET A 263 -11.24 -0.16 24.22
CA MET A 263 -10.61 -0.36 22.92
C MET A 263 -9.34 0.50 22.74
N TYR A 264 -9.38 1.79 23.11
CA TYR A 264 -8.18 2.62 23.09
C TYR A 264 -7.05 2.09 23.99
N LYS A 265 -7.37 1.56 25.17
CA LYS A 265 -6.33 0.97 26.05
C LYS A 265 -5.70 -0.29 25.44
N GLU A 266 -6.51 -1.12 24.81
CA GLU A 266 -6.04 -2.33 24.11
C GLU A 266 -5.14 -1.94 22.92
N ALA A 267 -5.61 -1.00 22.09
CA ALA A 267 -4.85 -0.44 20.98
C ALA A 267 -3.51 0.16 21.44
N LEU A 268 -3.51 0.95 22.53
CA LEU A 268 -2.30 1.57 23.08
C LEU A 268 -1.26 0.52 23.49
N LYS A 269 -1.69 -0.52 24.23
CA LYS A 269 -0.80 -1.60 24.67
C LYS A 269 -0.14 -2.30 23.48
N GLN A 270 -0.90 -2.55 22.41
CA GLN A 270 -0.36 -3.17 21.20
C GLN A 270 0.59 -2.26 20.42
N ALA A 271 0.23 -0.97 20.29
CA ALA A 271 1.10 0.02 19.64
C ALA A 271 2.44 0.17 20.38
N GLU A 272 2.43 0.19 21.72
CA GLU A 272 3.63 0.21 22.56
C GLU A 272 4.49 -1.04 22.35
N GLN A 273 3.87 -2.23 22.31
CA GLN A 273 4.58 -3.49 22.06
C GLN A 273 5.24 -3.54 20.67
N LYS A 274 4.60 -2.93 19.67
CA LYS A 274 5.12 -2.84 18.30
C LYS A 274 6.12 -1.70 18.10
N GLY A 275 6.26 -0.79 19.07
CA GLY A 275 7.11 0.40 18.94
C GLY A 275 6.56 1.46 17.98
N ASP A 276 5.25 1.45 17.70
CA ASP A 276 4.60 2.44 16.83
C ASP A 276 4.33 3.74 17.61
N ALA A 277 5.34 4.61 17.66
CA ALA A 277 5.30 5.87 18.40
C ALA A 277 4.22 6.84 17.90
N ALA A 278 3.86 6.79 16.62
CA ALA A 278 2.83 7.65 16.04
C ALA A 278 1.46 7.25 16.56
N SER A 279 1.13 5.95 16.47
CA SER A 279 -0.13 5.41 17.01
C SER A 279 -0.22 5.62 18.53
N VAL A 280 0.87 5.38 19.27
CA VAL A 280 0.91 5.62 20.73
C VAL A 280 0.52 7.05 21.06
N LYS A 281 1.13 8.03 20.39
CA LYS A 281 0.84 9.45 20.62
C LYS A 281 -0.62 9.78 20.31
N HIS A 282 -1.12 9.35 19.14
CA HIS A 282 -2.50 9.58 18.73
C HIS A 282 -3.51 9.01 19.75
N ILE A 283 -3.35 7.75 20.15
CA ILE A 283 -4.26 7.08 21.09
C ILE A 283 -4.23 7.75 22.48
N GLN A 284 -3.06 8.24 22.92
CA GLN A 284 -2.94 8.98 24.18
C GLN A 284 -3.70 10.32 24.14
N GLU A 285 -3.67 11.03 23.02
CA GLU A 285 -4.43 12.27 22.81
C GLU A 285 -5.94 11.99 22.89
N GLU A 286 -6.42 10.94 22.22
CA GLU A 286 -7.83 10.51 22.26
C GLU A 286 -8.30 10.09 23.67
N LEU A 287 -7.46 9.36 24.41
CA LEU A 287 -7.75 8.98 25.80
C LEU A 287 -7.81 10.21 26.72
N ALA A 288 -6.98 11.23 26.47
CA ALA A 288 -6.99 12.48 27.23
C ALA A 288 -8.24 13.32 26.92
N GLU A 289 -8.65 13.40 25.66
CA GLU A 289 -9.91 14.01 25.19
C GLU A 289 -11.11 13.38 25.90
N LEU A 290 -11.20 12.04 25.90
CA LEU A 290 -12.25 11.28 26.58
C LEU A 290 -12.30 11.58 28.09
N ALA A 291 -11.14 11.67 28.74
CA ALA A 291 -11.05 11.99 30.16
C ALA A 291 -11.53 13.42 30.49
N LYS A 292 -11.33 14.39 29.59
CA LYS A 292 -11.82 15.77 29.75
C LYS A 292 -13.34 15.84 29.62
N ARG A 293 -13.93 15.17 28.62
CA ARG A 293 -15.38 15.16 28.39
C ARG A 293 -16.14 14.63 29.61
N ARG A 294 -15.63 13.56 30.24
CA ARG A 294 -16.25 12.98 31.46
C ARG A 294 -16.17 13.90 32.70
N LYS A 295 -15.21 14.83 32.75
CA LYS A 295 -15.09 15.80 33.86
C LYS A 295 -16.00 17.03 33.67
N GLY A 296 -16.38 17.37 32.44
CA GLY A 296 -17.28 18.49 32.13
C GLY A 296 -18.77 18.14 32.23
N SER A 297 -19.14 16.86 32.30
CA SER A 297 -20.53 16.38 32.46
C SER A 297 -20.95 16.10 33.91
N LYS A 298 -20.21 16.61 34.90
CA LYS A 298 -20.53 16.54 36.34
C LYS A 298 -20.85 17.93 36.87
#